data_AF-A0A442EFS1-F1
#
_entry.id   AF-A0A442EFS1-F1
#
_cell.length_a   1.000
_cell.length_b   1.000
_cell.length_c   1.000
_cell.angle_alpha   90.00
_cell.angle_beta   90.00
_cell.angle_gamma   90.00
#
_symmetry.space_group_name_H-M   'P 1'
#
loop_
_entity.id
_entity.type
_entity.pdbx_description
1 polymer ?
#
loop_
_entity_poly.entity_id
_entity_poly.type
_entity_poly.pdbx_seq_one_letter_code
_entity_poly.pdbx_strand_id
1 'polypeptide(L)'
;MPDKKTIEKARKDKREGKSASTQAGEFVHAEIDKVRQDKHGARSTKQAIAIGLSEARRAGVDLPPPKKGDVKETTRKSAEYAYEAGQGERKPKRQPKVSKAVSKVLEGEPKSTASHKALSRQAKSAASGRTAAERSAAARKAAQTKGAAGRSAAARKAARTRAERG
;
A
#
# COMPACT_ATOMS: atom_id res chain seq x y z
N MET A 1 9.06 -13.59 -5.49
CA MET A 1 9.39 -12.35 -6.22
C MET A 1 8.09 -11.83 -6.82
N PRO A 2 7.87 -10.51 -6.86
CA PRO A 2 6.62 -9.94 -7.37
C PRO A 2 6.43 -10.22 -8.86
N ASP A 3 5.19 -10.27 -9.30
CA ASP A 3 4.83 -10.54 -10.70
C ASP A 3 5.41 -9.45 -11.62
N LYS A 4 5.91 -9.87 -12.81
CA LYS A 4 6.48 -8.94 -13.81
C LYS A 4 5.51 -7.80 -14.16
N LYS A 5 4.22 -8.12 -14.27
CA LYS A 5 3.13 -7.16 -14.52
C LYS A 5 3.08 -6.05 -13.46
N THR A 6 3.26 -6.37 -12.19
CA THR A 6 3.24 -5.39 -11.09
C THR A 6 4.45 -4.45 -11.19
N ILE A 7 5.62 -4.99 -11.51
CA ILE A 7 6.84 -4.19 -11.71
C ILE A 7 6.66 -3.24 -12.90
N GLU A 8 6.09 -3.71 -14.00
CA GLU A 8 5.81 -2.90 -15.19
C GLU A 8 4.84 -1.75 -14.88
N LYS A 9 3.75 -2.01 -14.15
CA LYS A 9 2.82 -0.97 -13.71
C LYS A 9 3.51 0.08 -12.82
N ALA A 10 4.29 -0.36 -11.83
CA ALA A 10 5.04 0.56 -10.98
C ALA A 10 6.08 1.39 -11.76
N ARG A 11 6.73 0.80 -12.78
CA ARG A 11 7.63 1.52 -13.69
C ARG A 11 6.89 2.52 -14.57
N LYS A 12 5.70 2.17 -15.05
CA LYS A 12 4.83 3.09 -15.79
C LYS A 12 4.47 4.28 -14.91
N ASP A 13 4.06 4.03 -13.66
CA ASP A 13 3.78 5.08 -12.69
C ASP A 13 4.98 6.00 -12.44
N LYS A 14 6.19 5.41 -12.34
CA LYS A 14 7.44 6.16 -12.22
C LYS A 14 7.69 7.05 -13.45
N ARG A 15 7.47 6.53 -14.66
CA ARG A 15 7.61 7.31 -15.92
C ARG A 15 6.59 8.45 -16.01
N GLU A 16 5.40 8.24 -15.45
CA GLU A 16 4.35 9.27 -15.31
C GLU A 16 4.66 10.29 -14.19
N GLY A 17 5.81 10.18 -13.51
CA GLY A 17 6.20 11.10 -12.44
C GLY A 17 5.41 10.93 -11.13
N LYS A 18 4.71 9.80 -10.96
CA LYS A 18 3.94 9.54 -9.72
C LYS A 18 4.87 9.27 -8.54
N SER A 19 4.40 9.59 -7.33
CA SER A 19 5.15 9.39 -6.09
C SER A 19 5.49 7.92 -5.84
N ALA A 20 6.56 7.65 -5.08
CA ALA A 20 6.93 6.30 -4.66
C ALA A 20 5.81 5.56 -3.91
N SER A 21 5.01 6.28 -3.12
CA SER A 21 3.84 5.71 -2.45
C SER A 21 2.73 5.27 -3.41
N THR A 22 2.59 5.95 -4.55
CA THR A 22 1.64 5.57 -5.60
C THR A 22 2.15 4.34 -6.34
N GLN A 23 3.43 4.34 -6.72
CA GLN A 23 4.09 3.20 -7.35
C GLN A 23 4.01 1.94 -6.46
N ALA A 24 4.24 2.08 -5.14
CA ALA A 24 4.11 0.99 -4.18
C ALA A 24 2.66 0.49 -4.03
N GLY A 25 1.67 1.33 -4.37
CA GLY A 25 0.26 0.98 -4.40
C GLY A 25 -0.04 -0.18 -5.36
N GLU A 26 0.68 -0.29 -6.48
CA GLU A 26 0.55 -1.41 -7.43
C GLU A 26 0.89 -2.75 -6.78
N PHE A 27 1.90 -2.78 -5.90
CA PHE A 27 2.27 -4.00 -5.17
C PHE A 27 1.28 -4.34 -4.07
N VAL A 28 0.76 -3.34 -3.36
CA VAL A 28 -0.30 -3.54 -2.36
C VAL A 28 -1.57 -4.07 -3.03
N HIS A 29 -1.93 -3.54 -4.19
CA HIS A 29 -3.08 -4.00 -4.96
C HIS A 29 -2.89 -5.45 -5.43
N ALA A 30 -1.73 -5.76 -6.03
CA ALA A 30 -1.40 -7.12 -6.44
C ALA A 30 -1.43 -8.11 -5.27
N GLU A 31 -0.92 -7.70 -4.10
CA GLU A 31 -0.94 -8.53 -2.88
C GLU A 31 -2.35 -8.80 -2.38
N ILE A 32 -3.23 -7.79 -2.39
CA ILE A 32 -4.66 -7.96 -2.08
C ILE A 32 -5.31 -8.94 -3.06
N ASP A 33 -4.97 -8.86 -4.34
CA ASP A 33 -5.50 -9.78 -5.36
C ASP A 33 -4.99 -11.20 -5.15
N LYS A 34 -3.72 -11.40 -4.77
CA LYS A 34 -3.21 -12.74 -4.39
C LYS A 34 -4.01 -13.34 -3.24
N VAL A 35 -4.35 -12.53 -2.23
CA VAL A 35 -5.16 -12.98 -1.08
C VAL A 35 -6.58 -13.35 -1.50
N ARG A 36 -7.16 -12.60 -2.45
CA ARG A 36 -8.51 -12.87 -2.98
C ARG A 36 -8.56 -14.08 -3.92
N GLN A 37 -7.49 -14.33 -4.67
CA GLN A 37 -7.34 -15.45 -5.60
C GLN A 37 -6.86 -16.73 -4.92
N ASP A 38 -6.99 -16.83 -3.59
CA ASP A 38 -6.65 -18.02 -2.80
C ASP A 38 -5.18 -18.47 -2.86
N LYS A 39 -4.24 -17.61 -3.32
CA LYS A 39 -2.81 -17.97 -3.37
C LYS A 39 -2.19 -18.08 -1.97
N HIS A 40 -2.66 -17.26 -1.04
CA HIS A 40 -2.39 -17.35 0.40
C HIS A 40 -3.36 -16.41 1.16
N GLY A 41 -3.38 -16.47 2.48
CA GLY A 41 -4.14 -15.54 3.33
C GLY A 41 -3.29 -14.41 3.92
N ALA A 42 -3.92 -13.61 4.78
CA ALA A 42 -3.25 -12.67 5.66
C ALA A 42 -4.04 -12.53 6.97
N ARG A 43 -3.37 -12.62 8.12
CA ARG A 43 -3.98 -12.48 9.46
C ARG A 43 -4.65 -11.13 9.71
N SER A 44 -4.28 -10.11 8.94
CA SER A 44 -4.91 -8.79 8.99
C SER A 44 -4.73 -8.00 7.69
N THR A 45 -5.61 -7.04 7.45
CA THR A 45 -5.48 -6.09 6.33
C THR A 45 -4.16 -5.32 6.38
N LYS A 46 -3.69 -4.95 7.59
CA LYS A 46 -2.40 -4.28 7.79
C LYS A 46 -1.23 -5.17 7.36
N GLN A 47 -1.32 -6.48 7.60
CA GLN A 47 -0.30 -7.43 7.16
C GLN A 47 -0.26 -7.53 5.64
N ALA A 48 -1.41 -7.66 4.96
CA ALA A 48 -1.44 -7.70 3.48
C ALA A 48 -0.81 -6.43 2.89
N ILE A 49 -1.16 -5.25 3.42
CA ILE A 49 -0.52 -3.99 3.02
C ILE A 49 0.99 -4.03 3.29
N ALA A 50 1.41 -4.50 4.45
CA ALA A 50 2.84 -4.58 4.80
C ALA A 50 3.64 -5.53 3.90
N ILE A 51 3.07 -6.67 3.50
CA ILE A 51 3.70 -7.60 2.56
C ILE A 51 3.89 -6.90 1.21
N GLY A 52 2.83 -6.29 0.65
CA GLY A 52 2.92 -5.54 -0.60
C GLY A 52 3.94 -4.39 -0.56
N LEU A 53 4.01 -3.63 0.54
CA LEU A 53 5.02 -2.57 0.72
C LEU A 53 6.45 -3.12 0.86
N SER A 54 6.63 -4.33 1.41
CA SER A 54 7.93 -5.00 1.47
C SER A 54 8.36 -5.49 0.09
N GLU A 55 7.44 -6.05 -0.70
CA GLU A 55 7.68 -6.43 -2.09
C GLU A 55 8.05 -5.24 -2.96
N ALA A 56 7.34 -4.10 -2.82
CA ALA A 56 7.65 -2.88 -3.54
C ALA A 56 9.09 -2.40 -3.32
N ARG A 57 9.52 -2.37 -2.05
CA ARG A 57 10.91 -1.99 -1.69
C ARG A 57 11.91 -2.94 -2.32
N ARG A 58 11.72 -4.26 -2.18
CA ARG A 58 12.61 -5.27 -2.78
C ARG A 58 12.66 -5.20 -4.30
N ALA A 59 11.60 -4.70 -4.94
CA ALA A 59 11.54 -4.50 -6.39
C ALA A 59 12.23 -3.20 -6.86
N GLY A 60 12.78 -2.40 -5.95
CA GLY A 60 13.49 -1.15 -6.26
C GLY A 60 12.60 0.09 -6.32
N VAL A 61 11.37 0.03 -5.79
CA VAL A 61 10.60 1.27 -5.55
C VAL A 61 11.30 2.06 -4.46
N ASP A 62 11.53 3.35 -4.72
CA ASP A 62 12.17 4.30 -3.80
C ASP A 62 11.21 4.74 -2.67
N LEU A 63 10.70 3.74 -1.94
CA LEU A 63 9.80 3.92 -0.82
C LEU A 63 10.60 3.86 0.47
N PRO A 64 10.87 5.00 1.13
CA PRO A 64 11.69 5.01 2.32
C PRO A 64 11.07 4.14 3.44
N PRO A 65 11.92 3.56 4.32
CA PRO A 65 11.43 2.89 5.50
C PRO A 65 10.68 3.88 6.41
N PRO A 66 9.73 3.39 7.23
CA PRO A 66 9.00 4.24 8.18
C PRO A 66 9.96 4.85 9.21
N LYS A 67 9.60 6.01 9.78
CA LYS A 67 10.45 6.69 10.76
C LYS A 67 10.47 5.92 12.08
N LYS A 68 11.47 6.23 12.93
CA LYS A 68 11.53 5.67 14.28
C LYS A 68 10.27 6.09 15.06
N GLY A 69 9.63 5.14 15.71
CA GLY A 69 8.38 5.36 16.47
C GLY A 69 7.10 5.10 15.69
N ASP A 70 7.12 5.12 14.35
CA ASP A 70 5.91 4.90 13.53
C ASP A 70 5.42 3.44 13.58
N VAL A 71 6.36 2.50 13.67
CA VAL A 71 6.11 1.06 13.71
C VAL A 71 7.06 0.38 14.68
N LYS A 72 6.77 -0.88 15.02
CA LYS A 72 7.66 -1.72 15.82
C LYS A 72 9.05 -1.77 15.20
N GLU A 73 10.08 -1.74 16.04
CA GLU A 73 11.49 -1.74 15.64
C GLU A 73 11.82 -2.87 14.65
N THR A 74 11.29 -4.07 14.88
CA THR A 74 11.48 -5.24 14.00
C THR A 74 10.88 -5.03 12.61
N THR A 75 9.74 -4.34 12.52
CA THR A 75 9.10 -4.00 11.24
C THR A 75 9.90 -2.93 10.51
N ARG A 76 10.42 -1.94 11.24
CA ARG A 76 11.31 -0.90 10.67
C ARG A 76 12.57 -1.53 10.08
N LYS A 77 13.28 -2.36 10.86
CA LYS A 77 14.48 -3.08 10.39
C LYS A 77 14.20 -3.97 9.18
N SER A 78 13.03 -4.62 9.14
CA SER A 78 12.63 -5.40 7.97
C SER A 78 12.38 -4.54 6.73
N ALA A 79 11.79 -3.34 6.90
CA ALA A 79 11.60 -2.38 5.82
C ALA A 79 12.92 -1.77 5.33
N GLU A 80 13.84 -1.44 6.24
CA GLU A 80 15.21 -1.02 5.93
C GLU A 80 15.94 -2.09 5.11
N TYR A 81 15.95 -3.34 5.58
CA TYR A 81 16.54 -4.47 4.85
C TYR A 81 15.93 -4.63 3.45
N ALA A 82 14.60 -4.52 3.33
CA ALA A 82 13.92 -4.62 2.04
C ALA A 82 14.28 -3.47 1.09
N TYR A 83 14.49 -2.28 1.64
CA TYR A 83 14.92 -1.09 0.91
C TYR A 83 16.36 -1.25 0.42
N GLU A 84 17.31 -1.53 1.31
CA GLU A 84 18.73 -1.79 0.97
C GLU A 84 18.87 -2.86 -0.12
N ALA A 85 18.09 -3.95 0.00
CA ALA A 85 18.09 -5.03 -0.98
C ALA A 85 17.54 -4.59 -2.35
N GLY A 86 16.57 -3.69 -2.38
CA GLY A 86 16.00 -3.15 -3.62
C GLY A 86 16.88 -2.10 -4.28
N GLN A 87 17.65 -1.33 -3.50
CA GLN A 87 18.60 -0.33 -4.00
C GLN A 87 19.94 -0.94 -4.41
N GLY A 88 20.16 -2.24 -4.16
CA GLY A 88 21.41 -2.92 -4.48
C GLY A 88 22.51 -2.73 -3.44
N GLU A 89 22.23 -2.04 -2.34
CA GLU A 89 23.14 -1.84 -1.20
C GLU A 89 23.37 -3.14 -0.42
N ARG A 90 22.45 -4.09 -0.54
CA ARG A 90 22.53 -5.38 0.14
C ARG A 90 22.15 -6.55 -0.75
N LYS A 91 22.96 -7.61 -0.71
CA LYS A 91 22.64 -8.88 -1.39
C LYS A 91 21.78 -9.77 -0.48
N PRO A 92 20.54 -10.12 -0.87
CA PRO A 92 19.70 -11.00 -0.05
C PRO A 92 20.22 -12.44 -0.06
N LYS A 93 20.21 -13.09 1.10
CA LYS A 93 20.57 -14.52 1.23
C LYS A 93 19.35 -15.39 0.94
N ARG A 94 19.48 -16.34 0.01
CA ARG A 94 18.42 -17.31 -0.28
C ARG A 94 18.26 -18.27 0.90
N GLN A 95 17.04 -18.33 1.45
CA GLN A 95 16.69 -19.13 2.62
C GLN A 95 15.46 -20.01 2.28
N PRO A 96 15.64 -21.13 1.55
CA PRO A 96 14.51 -21.89 1.00
C PRO A 96 13.64 -22.53 2.09
N LYS A 97 14.24 -23.05 3.17
CA LYS A 97 13.51 -23.64 4.30
C LYS A 97 12.58 -22.62 4.97
N VAL A 98 13.10 -21.40 5.23
CA VAL A 98 12.32 -20.30 5.81
C VAL A 98 11.21 -19.86 4.86
N SER A 99 11.51 -19.71 3.57
CA SER A 99 10.50 -19.34 2.57
C SER A 99 9.35 -20.34 2.54
N LYS A 100 9.64 -21.65 2.54
CA LYS A 100 8.61 -22.70 2.54
C LYS A 100 7.77 -22.67 3.82
N ALA A 101 8.41 -22.47 4.97
CA ALA A 101 7.69 -22.35 6.24
C ALA A 101 6.75 -21.14 6.27
N VAL A 102 7.22 -19.97 5.80
CA VAL A 102 6.40 -18.75 5.72
C VAL A 102 5.23 -18.94 4.76
N SER A 103 5.44 -19.54 3.59
CA SER A 103 4.36 -19.85 2.65
C SER A 103 3.28 -20.73 3.29
N LYS A 104 3.66 -21.82 3.96
CA LYS A 104 2.71 -22.72 4.63
C LYS A 104 1.91 -22.01 5.73
N VAL A 105 2.54 -21.10 6.48
CA VAL A 105 1.83 -20.28 7.47
C VAL A 105 0.82 -19.37 6.77
N LEU A 106 1.23 -18.64 5.72
CA LEU A 106 0.36 -17.72 5.00
C LEU A 106 -0.82 -18.45 4.32
N GLU A 107 -0.62 -19.66 3.80
CA GLU A 107 -1.70 -20.49 3.23
C GLU A 107 -2.83 -20.79 4.22
N GLY A 108 -2.52 -20.91 5.51
CA GLY A 108 -3.51 -21.15 6.57
C GLY A 108 -4.17 -19.88 7.12
N GLU A 109 -3.74 -18.69 6.70
CA GLU A 109 -4.30 -17.43 7.19
C GLU A 109 -5.67 -17.11 6.53
N PRO A 110 -6.53 -16.32 7.19
CA PRO A 110 -7.83 -15.96 6.62
C PRO A 110 -7.69 -15.02 5.42
N LYS A 111 -8.67 -15.10 4.52
CA LYS A 111 -8.74 -14.30 3.28
C LYS A 111 -9.71 -13.11 3.38
N SER A 112 -10.62 -13.17 4.37
CA SER A 112 -11.61 -12.13 4.65
C SER A 112 -10.98 -10.77 4.98
N THR A 113 -9.69 -10.75 5.31
CA THR A 113 -8.88 -9.56 5.58
C THR A 113 -8.60 -8.71 4.34
N ALA A 114 -8.73 -9.28 3.13
CA ALA A 114 -8.68 -8.58 1.84
C ALA A 114 -10.08 -8.23 1.28
N SER A 115 -11.14 -8.46 2.07
CA SER A 115 -12.51 -8.08 1.68
C SER A 115 -12.67 -6.56 1.56
N HIS A 116 -13.61 -6.12 0.72
CA HIS A 116 -13.96 -4.70 0.59
C HIS A 116 -14.31 -4.06 1.95
N LYS A 117 -15.04 -4.80 2.81
CA LYS A 117 -15.42 -4.33 4.14
C LYS A 117 -14.19 -4.13 5.04
N ALA A 118 -13.25 -5.07 5.05
CA ALA A 118 -12.04 -4.97 5.86
C ALA A 118 -11.13 -3.82 5.41
N LEU A 119 -10.91 -3.68 4.10
CA LEU A 119 -10.15 -2.57 3.51
C LEU A 119 -10.80 -1.21 3.78
N SER A 120 -12.13 -1.12 3.67
CA SER A 120 -12.88 0.10 3.97
C SER A 120 -12.73 0.52 5.43
N ARG A 121 -12.83 -0.43 6.37
CA ARG A 121 -12.61 -0.16 7.80
C ARG A 121 -11.19 0.36 8.05
N GLN A 122 -10.17 -0.30 7.50
CA GLN A 122 -8.79 0.15 7.65
C GLN A 122 -8.56 1.55 7.08
N ALA A 123 -9.14 1.86 5.92
CA ALA A 123 -9.05 3.20 5.32
C ALA A 123 -9.74 4.27 6.18
N LYS A 124 -10.91 3.96 6.75
CA LYS A 124 -11.63 4.85 7.67
C LYS A 124 -10.84 5.10 8.95
N SER A 125 -10.28 4.06 9.56
CA SER A 125 -9.43 4.19 10.75
C SER A 125 -8.15 4.98 10.49
N ALA A 126 -7.52 4.81 9.32
CA ALA A 126 -6.37 5.61 8.94
C ALA A 126 -6.74 7.09 8.72
N ALA A 127 -7.93 7.36 8.15
CA ALA A 127 -8.41 8.71 7.94
C ALA A 127 -8.81 9.42 9.25
N SER A 128 -9.34 8.69 10.24
CA SER A 128 -9.72 9.27 11.54
C SER A 128 -8.53 9.74 12.36
N GLY A 129 -7.35 9.13 12.18
CA GLY A 129 -6.11 9.55 12.83
C GLY A 129 -5.48 10.82 12.25
N ARG A 130 -6.00 11.36 11.14
CA ARG A 130 -5.46 12.58 10.52
C ARG A 130 -5.99 13.83 11.19
N THR A 131 -5.09 14.75 11.49
CA THR A 131 -5.40 16.09 11.97
C THR A 131 -6.16 16.91 10.92
N ALA A 132 -6.82 17.98 11.34
CA ALA A 132 -7.51 18.89 10.41
C ALA A 132 -6.55 19.48 9.37
N ALA A 133 -5.32 19.81 9.78
CA ALA A 133 -4.28 20.32 8.90
C ALA A 133 -3.88 19.30 7.82
N GLU A 134 -3.64 18.04 8.18
CA GLU A 134 -3.29 16.98 7.23
C GLU A 134 -4.43 16.67 6.25
N ARG A 135 -5.68 16.66 6.73
CA ARG A 135 -6.86 16.50 5.86
C ARG A 135 -6.96 17.65 4.85
N SER A 136 -6.73 18.88 5.29
CA SER A 136 -6.71 20.07 4.42
C SER A 136 -5.59 19.99 3.38
N ALA A 137 -4.37 19.64 3.81
CA ALA A 137 -3.23 19.50 2.91
C ALA A 137 -3.45 18.41 1.85
N ALA A 138 -4.01 17.27 2.23
CA ALA A 138 -4.37 16.20 1.30
C ALA A 138 -5.45 16.65 0.30
N ALA A 139 -6.48 17.37 0.76
CA ALA A 139 -7.52 17.91 -0.10
C ALA A 139 -6.97 18.95 -1.11
N ARG A 140 -6.07 19.84 -0.67
CA ARG A 140 -5.39 20.81 -1.54
C ARG A 140 -4.55 20.11 -2.61
N LYS A 141 -3.73 19.12 -2.24
CA LYS A 141 -2.96 18.31 -3.20
C LYS A 141 -3.86 17.61 -4.22
N ALA A 142 -4.98 17.05 -3.79
CA ALA A 142 -5.94 16.42 -4.68
C ALA A 142 -6.67 17.42 -5.61
N ALA A 143 -6.92 18.64 -5.16
CA ALA A 143 -7.51 19.68 -5.99
C ALA A 143 -6.55 20.17 -7.08
N GLN A 144 -5.24 20.22 -6.79
CA GLN A 144 -4.20 20.60 -7.74
C GLN A 144 -4.08 19.62 -8.91
N THR A 145 -4.26 18.32 -8.67
CA THR A 145 -4.19 17.30 -9.72
C THR A 145 -5.51 17.08 -10.47
N LYS A 146 -6.63 17.60 -9.95
CA LYS A 146 -7.93 17.51 -10.63
C LYS A 146 -8.03 18.58 -11.71
N GLY A 147 -8.27 18.16 -12.95
CA GLY A 147 -8.71 19.06 -14.03
C GLY A 147 -10.08 19.70 -13.74
N ALA A 148 -10.48 20.69 -14.55
CA ALA A 148 -11.71 21.46 -14.35
C ALA A 148 -12.96 20.58 -14.19
N ALA A 149 -13.11 19.56 -15.04
CA ALA A 149 -14.20 18.58 -14.95
C ALA A 149 -14.22 17.83 -13.61
N GLY A 150 -13.05 17.39 -13.13
CA GLY A 150 -12.91 16.68 -11.85
C GLY A 150 -13.21 17.57 -10.63
N ARG A 151 -12.89 18.86 -10.71
CA ARG A 151 -13.26 19.85 -9.68
C ARG A 151 -14.77 20.11 -9.67
N SER A 152 -15.39 20.28 -10.84
CA SER A 152 -16.84 20.47 -10.98
C SER A 152 -17.63 19.27 -10.47
N ALA A 153 -17.26 18.06 -10.85
CA ALA A 153 -17.91 16.84 -10.37
C ALA A 153 -17.80 16.69 -8.83
N ALA A 154 -16.65 17.04 -8.25
CA ALA A 154 -16.46 17.02 -6.80
C ALA A 154 -17.34 18.05 -6.08
N ALA A 155 -17.47 19.26 -6.61
CA ALA A 155 -18.35 20.29 -6.07
C ALA A 155 -19.82 19.89 -6.12
N ARG A 156 -20.28 19.35 -7.27
CA ARG A 156 -21.65 18.81 -7.43
C ARG A 156 -21.94 17.69 -6.43
N LYS A 157 -20.99 16.77 -6.24
CA LYS A 157 -21.12 15.70 -5.23
C LYS A 157 -21.21 16.27 -3.81
N ALA A 158 -20.38 17.26 -3.48
CA ALA A 158 -20.38 17.90 -2.17
C ALA A 158 -21.73 18.59 -1.88
N ALA A 159 -22.28 19.32 -2.86
CA ALA A 159 -23.59 19.94 -2.74
C ALA A 159 -24.70 18.91 -2.49
N ARG A 160 -24.73 17.80 -3.25
CA ARG A 160 -25.69 16.71 -3.04
C ARG A 160 -25.58 16.11 -1.64
N THR A 161 -24.37 15.79 -1.18
CA THR A 161 -24.16 15.24 0.17
C THR A 161 -24.50 16.21 1.30
N ARG A 162 -24.45 17.53 1.05
CA ARG A 162 -24.89 18.54 2.03
C ARG A 162 -26.42 18.59 2.09
N ALA A 163 -27.09 18.51 0.94
CA ALA A 163 -28.55 18.47 0.86
C ALA A 163 -29.16 17.18 1.44
N GLU A 164 -28.45 16.06 1.39
CA GLU A 164 -28.89 14.79 2.02
C GLU A 164 -28.69 14.74 3.55
N ARG A 165 -27.93 15.69 4.13
CA ARG A 165 -27.58 15.73 5.56
C ARG A 165 -28.22 16.88 6.32
N GLY A 166 -28.73 17.89 5.62
CA GLY A 166 -29.56 18.96 6.18
C GLY A 166 -31.01 18.56 6.05
#